data_AF-F6WU00-F1
#
_entry.id   AF-F6WU00-F1
#
_cell.length_a   1.000
_cell.length_b   1.000
_cell.length_c   1.000
_cell.angle_alpha   90.00
_cell.angle_beta   90.00
_cell.angle_gamma   90.00
#
_symmetry.space_group_name_H-M   'P 1'
#
loop_
_entity.id
_entity.type
_entity.pdbx_description
1 polymer ?
#
loop_
_entity_poly.entity_id
_entity_poly.type
_entity_poly.pdbx_seq_one_letter_code
_entity_poly.pdbx_strand_id
1 'polypeptide(L)'
;MFAVWKEKTMPPPRKKRDHRLHPHSRHTPHTPPPLSSVKAREAVAAHLTHGHRDSRGPRKLRPGSAPAAHWSGTEPKHPDPELPFSRLGAGSRARGPGCGKRVAGKIRTSAGMGQRAVRVLLLLGLLHWGPGSEGRKTWRRRGQQQQQQQQQQQPPPPSQSQPQPQPQSQALPGRELGEVAGQPVESFPLDFTAVEGNMDSFMSQIKSLAQSLYPCSAQKLDEDLRLHLLLNTSVTCNDGSPAGYYLKESKGSRRWLLFLEGGWYCFNQENCDSRYDTMRRLMSSKDWPRTRTGTGILSSQPEENPHWWNANMVFIPYCSSDVWSGASSKSETNEYAFMGALIIQEVVRELLGKGLTSAKVLLLAGSSAGGTGVLLNVDRVAEQLEELGYSAIQVRGLADSGWFLDNRQYRRTDCIDTITCAPTEAIRRGIRYWNGVVPERCRLQFKEGEEWNCFFGYKIYPTLRCPVFVVQWLFDEAQLTVDNVHLTGQPVQEGQWLYIQNLGRELRNTLKDVSASFAPACLSHEIIIRNHWTDIQVKGTSLPRALHCWDRSLHESNKNGKAPPLKGCPIHLIDNCPWPHCNPSCPTIRDQFTGQEMNIIQFLMHMGFDVQKMAQQQGLEPSKLLGMLSSGS
;
A
#
# COMPACT_ATOMS: atom_id res chain seq x y z
N MET A 1 23.83 28.05 67.93
CA MET A 1 25.03 28.24 67.09
C MET A 1 24.64 29.12 65.91
N PHE A 2 25.52 29.98 65.42
CA PHE A 2 25.24 31.09 64.49
C PHE A 2 26.33 31.17 63.40
N ALA A 3 26.11 32.05 62.41
CA ALA A 3 26.91 32.36 61.20
C ALA A 3 26.68 31.39 60.00
N VAL A 4 26.12 31.76 58.85
CA VAL A 4 26.06 33.00 58.01
C VAL A 4 27.28 33.21 57.11
N TRP A 5 27.07 33.26 55.79
CA TRP A 5 27.53 34.28 54.80
C TRP A 5 26.91 33.93 53.42
N LYS A 6 25.89 34.65 52.92
CA LYS A 6 25.85 35.96 52.20
C LYS A 6 26.19 35.93 50.70
N GLU A 7 25.24 36.40 49.90
CA GLU A 7 25.27 36.56 48.43
C GLU A 7 26.25 37.65 47.94
N LYS A 8 26.59 37.63 46.64
CA LYS A 8 26.58 38.83 45.77
C LYS A 8 26.62 38.52 44.27
N THR A 9 25.99 39.39 43.48
CA THR A 9 25.76 39.29 42.03
C THR A 9 26.78 40.07 41.17
N MET A 10 26.81 39.77 39.86
CA MET A 10 27.73 40.34 38.84
C MET A 10 27.48 41.82 38.45
N PRO A 11 28.47 42.46 37.80
CA PRO A 11 28.21 43.39 36.69
C PRO A 11 29.03 43.08 35.39
N PRO A 12 28.62 43.62 34.21
CA PRO A 12 29.13 43.22 32.89
C PRO A 12 30.28 44.10 32.32
N PRO A 13 30.97 43.67 31.23
CA PRO A 13 32.07 44.42 30.62
C PRO A 13 31.62 45.63 29.78
N ARG A 14 32.42 46.71 29.81
CA ARG A 14 32.18 47.98 29.10
C ARG A 14 32.86 48.04 27.72
N LYS A 15 32.20 48.74 26.79
CA LYS A 15 32.77 49.16 25.49
C LYS A 15 33.76 50.33 25.64
N LYS A 16 34.71 50.45 24.70
CA LYS A 16 35.26 51.74 24.21
C LYS A 16 35.31 51.73 22.68
N ARG A 17 35.11 52.91 22.07
CA ARG A 17 35.24 53.22 20.64
C ARG A 17 36.43 54.16 20.42
N ASP A 18 36.76 54.37 19.14
CA ASP A 18 37.33 55.57 18.48
C ASP A 18 38.62 55.25 17.70
N HIS A 19 38.94 55.83 16.53
CA HIS A 19 38.15 56.41 15.41
C HIS A 19 39.14 56.66 14.23
N ARG A 20 38.63 57.05 13.04
CA ARG A 20 39.33 57.44 11.76
C ARG A 20 39.59 56.29 10.75
N LEU A 21 39.53 56.44 9.42
CA LEU A 21 38.84 57.31 8.44
C LEU A 21 39.21 56.77 7.03
N HIS A 22 38.38 57.03 6.01
CA HIS A 22 38.45 56.57 4.59
C HIS A 22 39.55 57.28 3.72
N PRO A 23 39.66 57.16 2.35
CA PRO A 23 38.87 56.42 1.32
C PRO A 23 39.64 55.70 0.14
N HIS A 24 38.88 55.20 -0.86
CA HIS A 24 39.24 54.85 -2.27
C HIS A 24 40.01 53.54 -2.56
N SER A 25 39.83 52.82 -3.69
CA SER A 25 38.74 52.80 -4.72
C SER A 25 38.87 51.58 -5.68
N ARG A 26 37.75 51.09 -6.22
CA ARG A 26 37.52 50.34 -7.50
C ARG A 26 38.67 49.50 -8.13
N HIS A 27 38.45 48.20 -8.37
CA HIS A 27 38.19 47.64 -9.73
C HIS A 27 38.05 46.09 -9.72
N THR A 28 37.16 45.58 -10.58
CA THR A 28 36.99 44.18 -11.00
C THR A 28 37.31 44.08 -12.51
N PRO A 29 37.28 42.89 -13.16
CA PRO A 29 37.81 41.56 -12.79
C PRO A 29 38.65 40.94 -13.94
N HIS A 30 39.50 39.92 -13.73
CA HIS A 30 39.97 39.05 -14.84
C HIS A 30 40.35 37.60 -14.45
N THR A 31 40.03 36.70 -15.38
CA THR A 31 40.38 35.27 -15.49
C THR A 31 41.80 35.02 -16.05
N PRO A 32 42.39 33.83 -15.85
CA PRO A 32 43.40 33.27 -16.75
C PRO A 32 42.96 31.97 -17.48
N PRO A 33 43.48 31.68 -18.69
CA PRO A 33 43.17 30.51 -19.53
C PRO A 33 44.25 29.39 -19.47
N PRO A 34 44.17 28.28 -20.25
CA PRO A 34 44.90 27.02 -19.98
C PRO A 34 46.17 26.80 -20.86
N LEU A 35 46.88 25.68 -20.61
CA LEU A 35 47.98 25.16 -21.45
C LEU A 35 47.89 23.65 -21.71
N SER A 36 48.49 23.21 -22.83
CA SER A 36 48.23 21.91 -23.47
C SER A 36 49.50 21.10 -23.83
N SER A 37 49.42 19.78 -23.62
CA SER A 37 50.06 18.66 -24.36
C SER A 37 51.37 18.82 -25.16
N VAL A 38 52.32 17.89 -24.92
CA VAL A 38 53.24 17.33 -25.95
C VAL A 38 53.31 15.79 -25.79
N LYS A 39 53.57 15.06 -26.88
CA LYS A 39 53.53 13.58 -27.01
C LYS A 39 54.93 12.95 -27.10
N ALA A 40 54.97 11.62 -26.85
CA ALA A 40 55.90 10.61 -27.44
C ALA A 40 57.36 10.62 -26.91
N ARG A 41 58.15 9.51 -26.97
CA ARG A 41 58.01 8.23 -27.70
C ARG A 41 58.94 7.13 -27.13
N GLU A 42 58.66 5.85 -27.46
CA GLU A 42 59.54 4.64 -27.52
C GLU A 42 60.45 4.27 -26.30
N ALA A 43 60.45 3.07 -25.69
CA ALA A 43 60.37 1.65 -26.12
C ALA A 43 61.73 0.96 -26.38
N VAL A 44 62.10 -0.01 -25.53
CA VAL A 44 62.98 -1.16 -25.84
C VAL A 44 62.51 -2.38 -25.03
N ALA A 45 62.49 -3.56 -25.66
CA ALA A 45 62.29 -4.86 -25.02
C ALA A 45 63.27 -5.90 -25.58
N ALA A 46 63.79 -6.79 -24.72
CA ALA A 46 64.43 -8.08 -25.06
C ALA A 46 64.69 -8.82 -23.72
N HIS A 47 64.08 -9.97 -23.44
CA HIS A 47 64.44 -11.33 -23.89
C HIS A 47 65.72 -11.90 -23.27
N LEU A 48 65.58 -13.05 -22.59
CA LEU A 48 66.36 -14.28 -22.85
C LEU A 48 65.68 -15.51 -22.19
N THR A 49 65.95 -16.70 -22.73
CA THR A 49 65.23 -17.97 -22.47
C THR A 49 66.21 -19.16 -22.35
N HIS A 50 65.65 -20.35 -22.01
CA HIS A 50 66.27 -21.70 -21.92
C HIS A 50 66.82 -22.13 -20.53
N GLY A 51 66.77 -23.42 -20.13
CA GLY A 51 66.33 -24.62 -20.88
C GLY A 51 66.09 -25.90 -20.03
N HIS A 52 65.76 -27.01 -20.71
CA HIS A 52 65.31 -28.32 -20.17
C HIS A 52 66.39 -29.26 -19.61
N ARG A 53 65.98 -30.20 -18.72
CA ARG A 53 66.33 -31.67 -18.60
C ARG A 53 66.27 -32.16 -17.12
N ASP A 54 66.07 -33.43 -16.74
CA ASP A 54 65.44 -34.61 -17.37
C ASP A 54 65.12 -35.69 -16.29
N SER A 55 64.18 -36.60 -16.58
CA SER A 55 63.90 -37.95 -16.02
C SER A 55 64.41 -38.48 -14.65
N ARG A 56 63.49 -39.08 -13.85
CA ARG A 56 63.67 -40.41 -13.21
C ARG A 56 62.38 -40.99 -12.57
N GLY A 57 62.03 -42.24 -12.90
CA GLY A 57 61.23 -43.15 -12.03
C GLY A 57 62.16 -43.97 -11.10
N PRO A 58 61.69 -44.96 -10.29
CA PRO A 58 60.65 -45.93 -10.67
C PRO A 58 59.70 -46.53 -9.57
N ARG A 59 58.69 -47.28 -10.03
CA ARG A 59 58.09 -48.54 -9.50
C ARG A 59 57.37 -48.61 -8.11
N LYS A 60 56.07 -48.99 -8.22
CA LYS A 60 55.32 -50.08 -7.55
C LYS A 60 55.31 -50.19 -6.00
N LEU A 61 54.10 -50.24 -5.43
CA LEU A 61 53.48 -51.47 -4.87
C LEU A 61 52.00 -51.26 -4.47
N ARG A 62 51.13 -52.22 -4.86
CA ARG A 62 49.91 -52.65 -4.13
C ARG A 62 50.34 -53.88 -3.30
N PRO A 63 49.76 -54.18 -2.12
CA PRO A 63 48.36 -54.63 -1.91
C PRO A 63 47.68 -53.81 -0.78
N GLY A 64 46.46 -54.04 -0.31
CA GLY A 64 45.43 -55.08 -0.45
C GLY A 64 44.24 -54.61 0.43
N SER A 65 42.99 -54.88 0.02
CA SER A 65 42.13 -55.92 0.62
C SER A 65 41.65 -55.64 2.06
N ALA A 66 40.32 -55.56 2.21
CA ALA A 66 39.61 -55.48 3.49
C ALA A 66 39.84 -56.71 4.38
N PRO A 67 39.43 -56.62 5.65
CA PRO A 67 38.23 -57.36 6.07
C PRO A 67 37.27 -56.43 6.88
N ALA A 68 35.97 -56.67 7.12
CA ALA A 68 35.28 -57.87 7.63
C ALA A 68 35.89 -58.36 8.97
N ALA A 69 35.18 -58.93 9.94
CA ALA A 69 33.79 -58.92 10.36
C ALA A 69 33.78 -59.38 11.84
N HIS A 70 32.66 -59.27 12.56
CA HIS A 70 32.14 -60.21 13.60
C HIS A 70 31.07 -59.48 14.46
N TRP A 71 29.79 -59.85 14.35
CA TRP A 71 29.06 -60.88 15.14
C TRP A 71 28.58 -60.34 16.51
N SER A 72 27.38 -60.64 17.03
CA SER A 72 26.31 -61.55 16.57
C SER A 72 25.01 -61.31 17.36
N GLY A 73 23.84 -61.73 16.84
CA GLY A 73 22.57 -61.85 17.59
C GLY A 73 21.35 -61.21 16.90
N THR A 74 20.67 -61.88 15.96
CA THR A 74 19.51 -62.78 16.14
C THR A 74 18.15 -62.10 16.44
N GLU A 75 17.28 -62.15 15.43
CA GLU A 75 15.81 -62.33 15.41
C GLU A 75 15.12 -62.91 16.69
N PRO A 76 13.77 -62.75 16.90
CA PRO A 76 12.75 -63.02 15.86
C PRO A 76 11.35 -62.30 15.86
N LYS A 77 10.80 -62.21 14.64
CA LYS A 77 9.42 -62.54 14.17
C LYS A 77 8.13 -61.84 14.68
N HIS A 78 7.33 -61.42 13.68
CA HIS A 78 5.87 -61.27 13.65
C HIS A 78 5.10 -62.56 14.05
N PRO A 79 3.79 -62.48 14.37
CA PRO A 79 2.77 -62.74 13.34
C PRO A 79 1.53 -61.82 13.37
N ASP A 80 0.98 -61.49 12.19
CA ASP A 80 -0.46 -61.20 12.03
C ASP A 80 -1.28 -62.51 12.19
N PRO A 81 -2.61 -62.47 12.37
CA PRO A 81 -3.44 -62.80 11.20
C PRO A 81 -4.84 -62.13 11.08
N GLU A 82 -5.28 -62.07 9.82
CA GLU A 82 -6.64 -62.35 9.31
C GLU A 82 -7.82 -61.34 9.36
N LEU A 83 -8.25 -61.00 8.13
CA LEU A 83 -9.60 -60.62 7.67
C LEU A 83 -10.61 -61.79 7.85
N PRO A 84 -11.95 -61.56 7.90
CA PRO A 84 -12.75 -61.53 6.65
C PRO A 84 -14.05 -60.67 6.60
N PHE A 85 -14.38 -60.22 5.38
CA PHE A 85 -15.72 -60.08 4.73
C PHE A 85 -16.98 -59.69 5.54
N SER A 86 -17.86 -58.79 5.08
CA SER A 86 -18.59 -58.87 3.78
C SER A 86 -19.39 -57.56 3.50
N ARG A 87 -19.29 -56.98 2.30
CA ARG A 87 -20.28 -56.99 1.18
C ARG A 87 -21.75 -56.64 1.49
N LEU A 88 -22.21 -55.51 0.93
CA LEU A 88 -23.44 -55.26 0.11
C LEU A 88 -23.80 -53.76 0.20
N GLY A 89 -24.20 -53.02 -0.84
CA GLY A 89 -24.27 -53.31 -2.28
C GLY A 89 -25.34 -52.46 -2.99
N ALA A 90 -24.96 -51.61 -3.95
CA ALA A 90 -25.83 -50.72 -4.78
C ALA A 90 -26.64 -49.67 -3.97
N GLY A 91 -27.03 -48.48 -4.45
CA GLY A 91 -27.31 -47.90 -5.78
C GLY A 91 -28.63 -47.11 -5.62
N SER A 92 -28.99 -46.03 -6.32
CA SER A 92 -28.46 -45.37 -7.51
C SER A 92 -29.03 -43.94 -7.63
N ARG A 93 -28.33 -43.06 -8.37
CA ARG A 93 -28.81 -41.92 -9.18
C ARG A 93 -30.04 -41.06 -8.75
N ALA A 94 -29.73 -39.77 -8.58
CA ALA A 94 -30.38 -38.61 -9.21
C ALA A 94 -31.82 -38.17 -8.82
N ARG A 95 -31.96 -36.91 -8.38
CA ARG A 95 -32.46 -35.77 -9.20
C ARG A 95 -32.42 -34.44 -8.41
N GLY A 96 -32.61 -33.33 -9.12
CA GLY A 96 -32.52 -31.95 -8.62
C GLY A 96 -33.72 -31.44 -7.80
N PRO A 97 -33.82 -30.10 -7.59
CA PRO A 97 -34.38 -29.53 -6.36
C PRO A 97 -35.90 -29.26 -6.39
N GLY A 98 -36.51 -29.30 -5.20
CA GLY A 98 -37.91 -28.93 -4.97
C GLY A 98 -38.04 -27.76 -3.98
N CYS A 99 -38.70 -26.68 -4.41
CA CYS A 99 -39.00 -25.49 -3.61
C CYS A 99 -40.31 -25.69 -2.81
N GLY A 100 -40.40 -25.33 -1.52
CA GLY A 100 -41.59 -25.69 -0.71
C GLY A 100 -41.80 -25.03 0.66
N LYS A 101 -42.13 -23.72 0.66
CA LYS A 101 -42.90 -22.92 1.66
C LYS A 101 -43.18 -23.47 3.09
N ARG A 102 -42.79 -22.63 4.08
CA ARG A 102 -43.52 -22.16 5.29
C ARG A 102 -44.62 -23.04 5.94
N VAL A 103 -44.47 -23.29 7.25
CA VAL A 103 -45.55 -23.16 8.26
C VAL A 103 -44.96 -22.57 9.56
N ALA A 104 -45.73 -21.76 10.30
CA ALA A 104 -45.32 -21.16 11.58
C ALA A 104 -45.87 -21.96 12.78
N GLY A 105 -45.14 -22.00 13.91
CA GLY A 105 -45.52 -22.76 15.11
C GLY A 105 -45.06 -22.12 16.42
N LYS A 106 -46.03 -21.63 17.20
CA LYS A 106 -45.93 -20.92 18.49
C LYS A 106 -44.99 -21.53 19.55
N ILE A 107 -44.19 -20.64 20.15
CA ILE A 107 -44.12 -20.33 21.61
C ILE A 107 -44.53 -21.45 22.59
N ARG A 108 -43.59 -21.86 23.45
CA ARG A 108 -43.87 -21.99 24.89
C ARG A 108 -42.62 -21.78 25.76
N THR A 109 -42.82 -21.05 26.86
CA THR A 109 -41.85 -20.71 27.90
C THR A 109 -41.76 -21.78 28.98
N SER A 110 -40.60 -21.93 29.62
CA SER A 110 -40.52 -22.31 31.05
C SER A 110 -39.47 -21.44 31.76
N ALA A 111 -39.73 -21.13 33.03
CA ALA A 111 -38.92 -20.24 33.86
C ALA A 111 -38.46 -20.94 35.14
N GLY A 112 -37.48 -20.35 35.83
CA GLY A 112 -36.89 -20.82 37.10
C GLY A 112 -35.44 -20.33 37.18
N MET A 113 -35.07 -19.17 37.76
CA MET A 113 -35.55 -18.33 38.88
C MET A 113 -34.93 -18.71 40.25
N GLY A 114 -34.26 -17.73 40.88
CA GLY A 114 -33.56 -17.84 42.18
C GLY A 114 -32.35 -16.89 42.26
N GLN A 115 -32.50 -15.56 42.33
CA GLN A 115 -32.83 -14.70 43.50
C GLN A 115 -31.78 -14.58 44.63
N ARG A 116 -31.26 -13.35 44.81
CA ARG A 116 -30.95 -12.57 46.05
C ARG A 116 -30.18 -11.30 45.59
N ALA A 117 -30.63 -10.03 45.67
CA ALA A 117 -31.66 -9.32 46.46
C ALA A 117 -31.23 -9.11 47.95
N VAL A 118 -31.27 -7.94 48.62
CA VAL A 118 -31.73 -6.54 48.35
C VAL A 118 -31.06 -5.56 49.35
N ARG A 119 -30.94 -4.24 49.04
CA ARG A 119 -31.23 -3.01 49.87
C ARG A 119 -30.29 -1.84 49.50
N VAL A 120 -30.68 -0.63 49.06
CA VAL A 120 -31.88 0.28 49.17
C VAL A 120 -31.89 1.20 50.39
N LEU A 121 -31.79 2.52 50.12
CA LEU A 121 -32.53 3.71 50.63
C LEU A 121 -31.84 4.97 50.04
N LEU A 122 -32.40 5.96 49.31
CA LEU A 122 -33.68 6.70 49.21
C LEU A 122 -33.89 7.82 50.25
N LEU A 123 -34.10 9.07 49.77
CA LEU A 123 -34.99 10.20 50.23
C LEU A 123 -34.60 11.51 49.46
N LEU A 124 -35.45 12.10 48.59
CA LEU A 124 -36.40 13.25 48.77
C LEU A 124 -35.73 14.61 49.13
N GLY A 125 -36.12 15.82 48.68
CA GLY A 125 -37.17 16.41 47.79
C GLY A 125 -36.89 17.95 47.62
N LEU A 126 -37.74 18.90 47.14
CA LEU A 126 -39.06 18.95 46.47
C LEU A 126 -39.36 20.43 45.98
N LEU A 127 -40.64 20.76 45.63
CA LEU A 127 -41.28 22.10 45.39
C LEU A 127 -41.16 22.74 43.96
N HIS A 128 -42.21 22.79 43.11
CA HIS A 128 -43.47 23.61 43.08
C HIS A 128 -43.29 24.96 42.32
N TRP A 129 -44.22 25.51 41.50
CA TRP A 129 -45.70 25.36 41.30
C TRP A 129 -46.15 25.70 39.84
N GLY A 130 -47.43 25.43 39.47
CA GLY A 130 -48.16 25.99 38.30
C GLY A 130 -49.11 27.16 38.70
N PRO A 131 -50.31 27.44 38.09
CA PRO A 131 -51.02 26.80 36.95
C PRO A 131 -51.83 27.76 35.99
N GLY A 132 -52.69 27.22 35.08
CA GLY A 132 -53.87 27.89 34.43
C GLY A 132 -53.76 28.21 32.92
N SER A 133 -54.51 27.62 31.96
CA SER A 133 -55.96 27.78 31.56
C SER A 133 -56.29 29.16 30.91
N GLU A 134 -57.09 29.36 29.84
CA GLU A 134 -57.90 28.55 28.89
C GLU A 134 -58.27 29.47 27.67
N GLY A 135 -58.82 29.00 26.52
CA GLY A 135 -59.52 29.93 25.58
C GLY A 135 -59.52 29.72 24.05
N ARG A 136 -60.40 28.84 23.54
CA ARG A 136 -60.89 28.67 22.14
C ARG A 136 -61.08 29.94 21.27
N LYS A 137 -60.85 29.83 19.94
CA LYS A 137 -61.91 29.78 18.86
C LYS A 137 -61.40 29.82 17.39
N THR A 138 -61.83 28.81 16.58
CA THR A 138 -62.29 28.83 15.15
C THR A 138 -61.55 29.63 14.06
N TRP A 139 -61.31 29.12 12.82
CA TRP A 139 -62.34 28.88 11.78
C TRP A 139 -61.98 27.83 10.69
N ARG A 140 -63.01 27.46 9.90
CA ARG A 140 -63.15 26.44 8.82
C ARG A 140 -62.04 26.45 7.74
N ARG A 141 -61.64 25.36 7.04
CA ARG A 141 -62.32 24.25 6.31
C ARG A 141 -63.07 24.61 4.99
N ARG A 142 -62.42 24.35 3.85
CA ARG A 142 -62.90 23.67 2.61
C ARG A 142 -61.81 22.61 2.30
N GLY A 143 -62.03 21.38 1.84
CA GLY A 143 -63.15 20.78 1.09
C GLY A 143 -62.72 20.60 -0.37
N GLN A 144 -62.82 19.43 -1.04
CA GLN A 144 -63.31 18.11 -0.61
C GLN A 144 -62.85 16.97 -1.57
N GLN A 145 -62.97 15.72 -1.11
CA GLN A 145 -62.86 14.39 -1.74
C GLN A 145 -62.99 14.23 -3.29
N GLN A 146 -62.25 13.28 -3.86
CA GLN A 146 -62.73 11.99 -4.41
C GLN A 146 -61.50 11.09 -4.72
N GLN A 147 -61.30 9.90 -4.13
CA GLN A 147 -62.00 8.61 -4.20
C GLN A 147 -61.49 7.69 -5.35
N GLN A 148 -61.15 6.46 -4.94
CA GLN A 148 -60.52 5.34 -5.66
C GLN A 148 -60.95 5.08 -7.12
N GLN A 149 -59.99 4.64 -7.93
CA GLN A 149 -60.16 3.41 -8.73
C GLN A 149 -58.80 2.70 -8.95
N GLN A 150 -58.77 1.40 -8.67
CA GLN A 150 -57.70 0.50 -9.12
C GLN A 150 -58.05 0.00 -10.52
N GLN A 151 -57.08 -0.09 -11.43
CA GLN A 151 -57.19 -0.95 -12.60
C GLN A 151 -55.94 -1.84 -12.73
N GLN A 152 -56.21 -3.14 -12.78
CA GLN A 152 -55.26 -4.17 -13.18
C GLN A 152 -55.09 -4.13 -14.70
N GLN A 153 -53.92 -4.49 -15.20
CA GLN A 153 -53.77 -4.92 -16.60
C GLN A 153 -53.09 -6.29 -16.64
N GLN A 154 -53.83 -7.26 -17.17
CA GLN A 154 -53.38 -8.56 -17.65
C GLN A 154 -53.61 -8.64 -19.18
N PRO A 155 -52.96 -9.56 -19.90
CA PRO A 155 -52.89 -9.53 -21.35
C PRO A 155 -54.12 -10.14 -22.07
N PRO A 156 -54.39 -9.78 -23.34
CA PRO A 156 -55.37 -10.45 -24.19
C PRO A 156 -54.78 -11.68 -24.92
N PRO A 157 -55.58 -12.72 -25.25
CA PRO A 157 -55.12 -13.96 -25.90
C PRO A 157 -55.67 -14.08 -27.37
N PRO A 158 -55.94 -15.24 -28.02
CA PRO A 158 -55.45 -15.49 -29.40
C PRO A 158 -56.53 -15.73 -30.49
N SER A 159 -56.14 -15.79 -31.78
CA SER A 159 -56.99 -16.32 -32.87
C SER A 159 -56.22 -16.74 -34.14
N GLN A 160 -56.90 -17.50 -35.02
CA GLN A 160 -56.39 -18.27 -36.18
C GLN A 160 -57.09 -17.83 -37.50
N SER A 161 -56.77 -18.21 -38.76
CA SER A 161 -55.74 -19.10 -39.38
C SER A 161 -55.71 -18.94 -40.92
N GLN A 162 -54.54 -19.20 -41.55
CA GLN A 162 -54.35 -19.67 -42.96
C GLN A 162 -54.74 -18.75 -44.15
N PRO A 163 -54.30 -19.03 -45.41
CA PRO A 163 -53.47 -20.14 -45.93
C PRO A 163 -52.15 -19.73 -46.67
N GLN A 164 -51.43 -20.74 -47.19
CA GLN A 164 -50.14 -20.64 -47.93
C GLN A 164 -50.26 -20.18 -49.40
N PRO A 165 -49.14 -20.02 -50.14
CA PRO A 165 -48.70 -21.15 -51.00
C PRO A 165 -47.18 -21.47 -51.03
N GLN A 166 -46.86 -22.71 -51.42
CA GLN A 166 -45.55 -23.23 -51.87
C GLN A 166 -45.54 -23.30 -53.43
N PRO A 167 -44.40 -23.39 -54.17
CA PRO A 167 -43.34 -24.45 -54.07
C PRO A 167 -41.91 -23.89 -54.31
N GLN A 168 -40.79 -24.61 -54.57
CA GLN A 168 -40.51 -26.03 -54.88
C GLN A 168 -39.04 -26.41 -54.53
N SER A 169 -38.68 -27.69 -54.64
CA SER A 169 -37.43 -28.31 -54.17
C SER A 169 -36.34 -28.54 -55.24
N GLN A 170 -35.06 -28.55 -54.83
CA GLN A 170 -33.90 -29.30 -55.39
C GLN A 170 -32.66 -28.97 -54.51
N ALA A 171 -31.57 -29.73 -54.35
CA ALA A 171 -31.17 -31.14 -54.44
C ALA A 171 -29.65 -31.17 -54.10
N LEU A 172 -29.13 -32.21 -53.44
CA LEU A 172 -27.69 -32.37 -53.11
C LEU A 172 -26.88 -32.86 -54.33
N PRO A 173 -25.58 -32.51 -54.42
CA PRO A 173 -24.48 -33.41 -53.97
C PRO A 173 -23.40 -32.65 -53.15
N GLY A 174 -22.42 -33.24 -52.48
CA GLY A 174 -21.99 -34.64 -52.33
C GLY A 174 -20.44 -34.74 -52.38
N ARG A 175 -19.80 -35.29 -51.31
CA ARG A 175 -18.33 -35.39 -51.08
C ARG A 175 -17.61 -34.04 -50.83
N GLU A 176 -16.45 -33.96 -50.15
CA GLU A 176 -15.48 -34.99 -49.71
C GLU A 176 -14.77 -34.61 -48.39
N LEU A 177 -13.95 -35.51 -47.80
CA LEU A 177 -13.14 -35.23 -46.60
C LEU A 177 -11.85 -34.45 -46.95
N GLY A 178 -11.43 -33.56 -46.06
CA GLY A 178 -10.09 -32.97 -46.06
C GLY A 178 -9.73 -32.33 -44.72
N GLU A 179 -8.67 -32.82 -44.07
CA GLU A 179 -7.92 -32.06 -43.05
C GLU A 179 -7.18 -30.89 -43.72
N VAL A 180 -6.86 -29.82 -42.99
CA VAL A 180 -5.54 -29.13 -42.93
C VAL A 180 -5.63 -27.72 -42.32
N ALA A 181 -4.65 -27.42 -41.45
CA ALA A 181 -4.14 -26.12 -41.01
C ALA A 181 -5.05 -25.13 -40.24
N GLY A 182 -4.39 -24.38 -39.35
CA GLY A 182 -5.03 -23.37 -38.52
C GLY A 182 -5.33 -22.07 -39.26
N GLN A 183 -6.33 -21.34 -38.78
CA GLN A 183 -6.69 -20.03 -39.30
C GLN A 183 -5.56 -19.02 -39.08
N PRO A 184 -5.15 -18.24 -40.10
CA PRO A 184 -4.37 -17.05 -39.87
C PRO A 184 -5.25 -16.02 -39.16
N VAL A 185 -4.68 -15.33 -38.17
CA VAL A 185 -5.32 -14.13 -37.61
C VAL A 185 -5.36 -13.08 -38.72
N GLU A 186 -6.56 -12.67 -39.16
CA GLU A 186 -6.71 -11.53 -40.08
C GLU A 186 -6.24 -10.24 -39.38
N SER A 187 -4.97 -9.92 -39.54
CA SER A 187 -4.45 -8.61 -39.20
C SER A 187 -4.93 -7.61 -40.26
N PHE A 188 -5.99 -6.87 -39.95
CA PHE A 188 -6.37 -5.69 -40.73
C PHE A 188 -5.23 -4.66 -40.66
N PRO A 189 -4.53 -4.34 -41.76
CA PRO A 189 -3.59 -3.23 -41.76
C PRO A 189 -4.42 -1.95 -41.77
N LEU A 190 -4.39 -1.19 -40.66
CA LEU A 190 -4.90 0.17 -40.66
C LEU A 190 -3.93 1.04 -41.47
N ASP A 191 -4.38 1.47 -42.64
CA ASP A 191 -3.67 2.44 -43.47
C ASP A 191 -3.80 3.84 -42.84
N PHE A 192 -2.67 4.43 -42.46
CA PHE A 192 -2.58 5.74 -41.82
C PHE A 192 -2.19 6.86 -42.80
N THR A 193 -2.14 6.61 -44.11
CA THR A 193 -1.69 7.61 -45.11
C THR A 193 -2.60 8.84 -45.26
N ALA A 194 -3.77 8.86 -44.62
CA ALA A 194 -4.76 9.93 -44.71
C ALA A 194 -4.99 10.72 -43.40
N VAL A 195 -3.94 11.04 -42.63
CA VAL A 195 -4.05 11.87 -41.39
C VAL A 195 -3.02 13.00 -41.31
N GLU A 196 -3.08 13.96 -42.25
CA GLU A 196 -2.34 15.25 -42.15
C GLU A 196 -3.26 16.49 -42.04
N GLY A 197 -4.56 16.31 -41.75
CA GLY A 197 -5.50 17.44 -41.67
C GLY A 197 -6.61 17.39 -40.60
N ASN A 198 -6.83 16.28 -39.90
CA ASN A 198 -7.98 16.17 -38.99
C ASN A 198 -7.78 15.19 -37.81
N MET A 199 -6.80 15.51 -36.96
CA MET A 199 -6.46 14.75 -35.75
C MET A 199 -7.67 14.59 -34.81
N ASP A 200 -8.49 15.64 -34.66
CA ASP A 200 -9.61 15.66 -33.72
C ASP A 200 -10.76 14.76 -34.17
N SER A 201 -11.09 14.74 -35.47
CA SER A 201 -12.05 13.78 -36.03
C SER A 201 -11.57 12.34 -35.82
N PHE A 202 -10.30 12.06 -36.10
CA PHE A 202 -9.72 10.73 -35.90
C PHE A 202 -9.78 10.26 -34.44
N MET A 203 -9.40 11.14 -33.48
CA MET A 203 -9.53 10.85 -32.05
C MET A 203 -10.99 10.69 -31.61
N SER A 204 -11.93 11.42 -32.20
CA SER A 204 -13.37 11.23 -31.94
C SER A 204 -13.87 9.87 -32.44
N GLN A 205 -13.37 9.39 -33.59
CA GLN A 205 -13.72 8.09 -34.15
C GLN A 205 -13.13 6.94 -33.33
N ILE A 206 -11.87 7.05 -32.88
CA ILE A 206 -11.29 6.10 -31.91
C ILE A 206 -12.10 6.07 -30.62
N LYS A 207 -12.49 7.23 -30.07
CA LYS A 207 -13.28 7.32 -28.84
C LYS A 207 -14.66 6.68 -29.03
N SER A 208 -15.32 6.93 -30.15
CA SER A 208 -16.60 6.31 -30.53
C SER A 208 -16.48 4.78 -30.69
N LEU A 209 -15.42 4.30 -31.34
CA LEU A 209 -15.16 2.87 -31.52
C LEU A 209 -14.86 2.18 -30.17
N ALA A 210 -14.03 2.79 -29.33
CA ALA A 210 -13.76 2.30 -27.97
C ALA A 210 -15.05 2.25 -27.13
N GLN A 211 -15.87 3.31 -27.18
CA GLN A 211 -17.17 3.36 -26.50
C GLN A 211 -18.20 2.36 -27.07
N SER A 212 -18.09 2.00 -28.35
CA SER A 212 -18.97 1.00 -28.99
C SER A 212 -18.53 -0.45 -28.71
N LEU A 213 -17.22 -0.69 -28.53
CA LEU A 213 -16.68 -1.99 -28.17
C LEU A 213 -16.75 -2.29 -26.66
N TYR A 214 -16.70 -1.26 -25.82
CA TYR A 214 -16.84 -1.36 -24.36
C TYR A 214 -18.09 -2.15 -23.90
N PRO A 215 -19.33 -1.90 -24.38
CA PRO A 215 -20.50 -2.69 -24.00
C PRO A 215 -20.48 -4.14 -24.52
N CYS A 216 -19.71 -4.44 -25.57
CA CYS A 216 -19.56 -5.80 -26.10
C CYS A 216 -18.61 -6.66 -25.24
N SER A 217 -17.63 -6.05 -24.57
CA SER A 217 -16.76 -6.73 -23.59
C SER A 217 -17.27 -6.62 -22.15
N ALA A 218 -18.12 -5.64 -21.82
CA ALA A 218 -18.73 -5.45 -20.51
C ALA A 218 -19.88 -6.44 -20.18
N GLN A 219 -19.88 -7.65 -20.75
CA GLN A 219 -20.71 -8.76 -20.26
C GLN A 219 -20.18 -9.26 -18.90
N LYS A 220 -20.45 -8.46 -17.85
CA LYS A 220 -20.28 -8.82 -16.44
C LYS A 220 -18.91 -9.44 -16.14
N LEU A 221 -17.84 -8.79 -16.60
CA LEU A 221 -16.48 -9.06 -16.15
C LEU A 221 -16.48 -8.98 -14.61
N ASP A 222 -16.03 -10.05 -13.97
CA ASP A 222 -15.88 -10.11 -12.51
C ASP A 222 -14.72 -9.18 -12.12
N GLU A 223 -15.08 -7.96 -11.74
CA GLU A 223 -14.13 -6.87 -11.48
C GLU A 223 -13.31 -7.10 -10.20
N ASP A 224 -13.79 -7.95 -9.29
CA ASP A 224 -13.18 -8.20 -7.99
C ASP A 224 -11.94 -9.10 -8.07
N LEU A 225 -11.01 -8.86 -7.15
CA LEU A 225 -9.96 -9.82 -6.82
C LEU A 225 -10.56 -10.95 -5.97
N ARG A 226 -10.16 -12.19 -6.23
CA ARG A 226 -10.69 -13.40 -5.55
C ARG A 226 -9.70 -13.94 -4.52
N LEU A 227 -10.19 -14.30 -3.33
CA LEU A 227 -9.37 -14.80 -2.23
C LEU A 227 -8.79 -16.21 -2.52
N HIS A 228 -7.48 -16.32 -2.37
CA HIS A 228 -6.72 -17.56 -2.26
C HIS A 228 -6.04 -17.58 -0.88
N LEU A 229 -6.37 -18.58 -0.07
CA LEU A 229 -5.57 -18.92 1.12
C LEU A 229 -4.35 -19.71 0.66
N LEU A 230 -3.22 -19.53 1.35
CA LEU A 230 -1.98 -20.25 1.06
C LEU A 230 -2.18 -21.76 1.23
N LEU A 231 -1.68 -22.51 0.26
CA LEU A 231 -1.63 -23.98 0.28
C LEU A 231 -0.71 -24.50 1.38
N ASN A 232 0.37 -23.76 1.67
CA ASN A 232 1.25 -24.03 2.79
C ASN A 232 0.66 -23.44 4.08
N THR A 233 -0.15 -24.23 4.76
CA THR A 233 -0.82 -23.84 6.00
C THR A 233 0.11 -23.62 7.20
N SER A 234 1.43 -23.82 7.05
CA SER A 234 2.41 -23.40 8.07
C SER A 234 2.69 -21.90 8.05
N VAL A 235 2.38 -21.20 6.94
CA VAL A 235 2.51 -19.74 6.83
C VAL A 235 1.17 -19.10 7.22
N THR A 236 1.16 -18.46 8.39
CA THR A 236 -0.07 -18.10 9.11
C THR A 236 -0.15 -16.62 9.47
N CYS A 237 -1.39 -16.16 9.66
CA CYS A 237 -1.72 -14.93 10.38
C CYS A 237 -1.39 -15.07 11.89
N ASN A 238 -1.42 -13.96 12.64
CA ASN A 238 -1.10 -13.92 14.07
C ASN A 238 -1.80 -15.04 14.86
N ASP A 239 -3.09 -15.29 14.61
CA ASP A 239 -3.88 -16.29 15.34
C ASP A 239 -3.72 -17.76 14.88
N GLY A 240 -2.79 -18.03 13.95
CA GLY A 240 -2.55 -19.35 13.38
C GLY A 240 -3.51 -19.75 12.25
N SER A 241 -4.45 -18.89 11.83
CA SER A 241 -5.19 -19.10 10.58
C SER A 241 -4.27 -18.97 9.35
N PRO A 242 -4.51 -19.70 8.25
CA PRO A 242 -3.67 -19.62 7.07
C PRO A 242 -3.72 -18.21 6.48
N ALA A 243 -2.57 -17.64 6.14
CA ALA A 243 -2.52 -16.37 5.41
C ALA A 243 -3.00 -16.56 3.95
N GLY A 244 -3.04 -15.48 3.18
CA GLY A 244 -3.53 -15.52 1.81
C GLY A 244 -3.41 -14.20 1.06
N TYR A 245 -3.95 -14.18 -0.15
CA TYR A 245 -3.93 -13.07 -1.08
C TYR A 245 -5.19 -13.08 -1.94
N TYR A 246 -5.62 -11.91 -2.41
CA TYR A 246 -6.66 -11.80 -3.42
C TYR A 246 -5.99 -11.60 -4.78
N LEU A 247 -6.49 -12.25 -5.83
CA LEU A 247 -5.93 -12.18 -7.19
C LEU A 247 -7.00 -11.82 -8.22
N LYS A 248 -6.66 -10.93 -9.15
CA LYS A 248 -7.33 -10.75 -10.45
C LYS A 248 -6.31 -10.90 -11.58
N GLU A 249 -6.48 -11.93 -12.39
CA GLU A 249 -5.61 -12.22 -13.54
C GLU A 249 -5.97 -11.33 -14.74
N SER A 250 -4.96 -10.78 -15.43
CA SER A 250 -5.10 -10.18 -16.76
C SER A 250 -4.33 -11.00 -17.77
N LYS A 251 -5.06 -11.89 -18.48
CA LYS A 251 -4.50 -12.81 -19.47
C LYS A 251 -4.03 -12.04 -20.70
N GLY A 252 -2.71 -11.84 -20.79
CA GLY A 252 -2.04 -11.02 -21.81
C GLY A 252 -1.15 -9.93 -21.21
N SER A 253 -1.36 -9.57 -19.94
CA SER A 253 -0.50 -8.62 -19.24
C SER A 253 0.72 -9.31 -18.62
N ARG A 254 1.90 -8.72 -18.86
CA ARG A 254 3.16 -9.11 -18.20
C ARG A 254 3.55 -8.16 -17.06
N ARG A 255 2.62 -7.33 -16.59
CA ARG A 255 2.78 -6.50 -15.38
C ARG A 255 2.06 -7.17 -14.22
N TRP A 256 2.70 -7.20 -13.07
CA TRP A 256 2.14 -7.69 -11.82
C TRP A 256 2.28 -6.61 -10.76
N LEU A 257 1.21 -6.37 -10.01
CA LEU A 257 1.20 -5.44 -8.88
C LEU A 257 0.78 -6.23 -7.64
N LEU A 258 1.70 -6.37 -6.70
CA LEU A 258 1.47 -7.00 -5.40
C LEU A 258 1.38 -5.89 -4.35
N PHE A 259 0.19 -5.64 -3.82
CA PHE A 259 -0.05 -4.62 -2.80
C PHE A 259 -0.05 -5.21 -1.39
N LEU A 260 0.75 -4.63 -0.50
CA LEU A 260 0.81 -4.92 0.92
C LEU A 260 -0.12 -3.97 1.69
N GLU A 261 -1.11 -4.52 2.39
CA GLU A 261 -1.98 -3.74 3.28
C GLU A 261 -1.19 -3.17 4.48
N GLY A 262 -1.64 -2.02 4.99
CA GLY A 262 -1.12 -1.39 6.20
C GLY A 262 -2.00 -1.62 7.43
N GLY A 263 -1.92 -0.71 8.40
CA GLY A 263 -2.76 -0.73 9.60
C GLY A 263 -2.01 -1.04 10.91
N TRP A 264 -1.01 -0.22 11.23
CA TRP A 264 -0.25 -0.28 12.50
C TRP A 264 0.45 -1.63 12.75
N TYR A 265 0.68 -1.99 14.01
CA TYR A 265 1.39 -3.18 14.46
C TYR A 265 1.08 -3.44 15.95
N CYS A 266 1.61 -4.50 16.55
CA CYS A 266 1.58 -4.71 18.01
C CYS A 266 2.92 -5.30 18.45
N PHE A 267 3.52 -4.83 19.55
CA PHE A 267 4.93 -5.10 19.92
C PHE A 267 5.12 -5.75 21.29
N ASN A 268 4.03 -6.11 21.98
CA ASN A 268 4.02 -6.96 23.16
C ASN A 268 2.68 -7.73 23.24
N GLN A 269 2.55 -8.64 24.21
CA GLN A 269 1.34 -9.47 24.34
C GLN A 269 0.09 -8.61 24.60
N GLU A 270 0.13 -7.72 25.59
CA GLU A 270 -0.99 -6.85 26.00
C GLU A 270 -1.58 -6.03 24.83
N ASN A 271 -0.73 -5.40 24.00
CA ASN A 271 -1.20 -4.63 22.86
C ASN A 271 -1.53 -5.48 21.63
N CYS A 272 -1.03 -6.71 21.53
CA CYS A 272 -1.53 -7.68 20.55
C CYS A 272 -2.90 -8.25 20.95
N ASP A 273 -3.16 -8.50 22.24
CA ASP A 273 -4.46 -8.98 22.73
C ASP A 273 -5.54 -7.91 22.52
N SER A 274 -5.28 -6.67 22.94
CA SER A 274 -6.15 -5.53 22.68
C SER A 274 -6.44 -5.32 21.18
N ARG A 275 -5.43 -5.51 20.32
CA ARG A 275 -5.57 -5.46 18.86
C ARG A 275 -6.36 -6.65 18.31
N TYR A 276 -6.25 -7.84 18.90
CA TYR A 276 -6.98 -9.02 18.46
C TYR A 276 -8.48 -8.87 18.78
N ASP A 277 -8.83 -8.33 19.94
CA ASP A 277 -10.21 -8.04 20.34
C ASP A 277 -10.85 -6.90 19.52
N THR A 278 -10.09 -5.83 19.23
CA THR A 278 -10.63 -4.63 18.58
C THR A 278 -10.46 -4.57 17.06
N MET A 279 -9.46 -5.25 16.50
CA MET A 279 -9.05 -5.16 15.08
C MET A 279 -8.75 -6.53 14.44
N ARG A 280 -9.45 -7.59 14.89
CA ARG A 280 -9.22 -9.00 14.51
C ARG A 280 -8.93 -9.30 13.03
N ARG A 281 -9.54 -8.55 12.09
CA ARG A 281 -9.30 -8.67 10.64
C ARG A 281 -7.81 -8.52 10.27
N LEU A 282 -7.06 -7.74 11.05
CA LEU A 282 -5.63 -7.50 10.89
C LEU A 282 -4.73 -8.49 11.66
N MET A 283 -5.31 -9.60 12.15
CA MET A 283 -4.63 -10.65 12.92
C MET A 283 -5.13 -12.08 12.57
N SER A 284 -6.15 -12.20 11.72
CA SER A 284 -6.80 -13.47 11.36
C SER A 284 -7.42 -13.41 9.96
N SER A 285 -7.39 -14.53 9.23
CA SER A 285 -8.06 -14.69 7.93
C SER A 285 -9.48 -15.26 8.02
N LYS A 286 -9.95 -15.63 9.21
CA LYS A 286 -11.24 -16.32 9.44
C LYS A 286 -12.45 -15.56 8.89
N ASP A 287 -12.43 -14.24 9.01
CA ASP A 287 -13.53 -13.34 8.64
C ASP A 287 -13.31 -12.63 7.28
N TRP A 288 -12.34 -13.08 6.48
CA TRP A 288 -12.05 -12.48 5.18
C TRP A 288 -13.13 -12.81 4.13
N PRO A 289 -13.62 -11.80 3.36
CA PRO A 289 -14.58 -12.05 2.28
C PRO A 289 -13.97 -12.88 1.14
N ARG A 290 -14.81 -13.53 0.34
CA ARG A 290 -14.35 -14.34 -0.81
C ARG A 290 -13.85 -13.51 -1.99
N THR A 291 -14.31 -12.27 -2.10
CA THR A 291 -13.89 -11.32 -3.12
C THR A 291 -13.63 -9.95 -2.50
N ARG A 292 -12.86 -9.12 -3.18
CA ARG A 292 -12.58 -7.74 -2.79
C ARG A 292 -12.41 -6.90 -4.06
N THR A 293 -13.15 -5.80 -4.16
CA THR A 293 -13.03 -4.84 -5.27
C THR A 293 -11.67 -4.13 -5.21
N GLY A 294 -11.00 -4.01 -6.36
CA GLY A 294 -9.77 -3.25 -6.49
C GLY A 294 -10.05 -1.75 -6.64
N THR A 295 -9.34 -0.91 -5.89
CA THR A 295 -9.51 0.56 -5.87
C THR A 295 -8.16 1.26 -6.07
N GLY A 296 -8.20 2.50 -6.54
CA GLY A 296 -7.02 3.28 -6.91
C GLY A 296 -6.13 2.52 -7.91
N ILE A 297 -4.86 2.32 -7.57
CA ILE A 297 -3.88 1.58 -8.39
C ILE A 297 -4.21 0.08 -8.58
N LEU A 298 -5.13 -0.48 -7.79
CA LEU A 298 -5.64 -1.85 -7.95
C LEU A 298 -6.93 -1.93 -8.78
N SER A 299 -7.55 -0.79 -9.11
CA SER A 299 -8.72 -0.75 -9.97
C SER A 299 -8.37 -1.17 -11.40
N SER A 300 -9.30 -1.86 -12.08
CA SER A 300 -9.18 -2.17 -13.50
C SER A 300 -9.96 -1.23 -14.40
N GLN A 301 -10.54 -0.16 -13.85
CA GLN A 301 -11.20 0.88 -14.63
C GLN A 301 -10.13 1.88 -15.11
N PRO A 302 -9.96 2.09 -16.43
CA PRO A 302 -8.98 3.05 -16.95
C PRO A 302 -9.16 4.48 -16.42
N GLU A 303 -10.40 4.84 -16.05
CA GLU A 303 -10.77 6.14 -15.51
C GLU A 303 -10.17 6.37 -14.11
N GLU A 304 -10.14 5.32 -13.28
CA GLU A 304 -9.57 5.35 -11.93
C GLU A 304 -8.06 5.01 -11.94
N ASN A 305 -7.61 4.15 -12.88
CA ASN A 305 -6.23 3.69 -12.96
C ASN A 305 -5.64 3.84 -14.38
N PRO A 306 -5.27 5.07 -14.81
CA PRO A 306 -4.98 5.38 -16.22
C PRO A 306 -3.84 4.59 -16.89
N HIS A 307 -2.95 3.97 -16.10
CA HIS A 307 -1.73 3.35 -16.62
C HIS A 307 -1.54 1.88 -16.23
N TRP A 308 -2.08 1.44 -15.09
CA TRP A 308 -1.89 0.08 -14.58
C TRP A 308 -3.18 -0.77 -14.55
N TRP A 309 -4.34 -0.24 -14.97
CA TRP A 309 -5.64 -0.94 -14.91
C TRP A 309 -5.64 -2.37 -15.44
N ASN A 310 -4.87 -2.62 -16.51
CA ASN A 310 -4.72 -3.92 -17.15
C ASN A 310 -3.50 -4.72 -16.64
N ALA A 311 -3.07 -4.55 -15.38
CA ALA A 311 -2.08 -5.41 -14.74
C ALA A 311 -2.74 -6.66 -14.12
N ASN A 312 -1.94 -7.66 -13.77
CA ASN A 312 -2.37 -8.69 -12.83
C ASN A 312 -2.34 -8.07 -11.43
N MET A 313 -3.49 -8.02 -10.77
CA MET A 313 -3.66 -7.34 -9.49
C MET A 313 -3.65 -8.33 -8.34
N VAL A 314 -2.82 -8.09 -7.34
CA VAL A 314 -2.75 -8.89 -6.11
C VAL A 314 -2.85 -7.97 -4.90
N PHE A 315 -3.76 -8.29 -3.98
CA PHE A 315 -3.87 -7.65 -2.67
C PHE A 315 -3.52 -8.66 -1.59
N ILE A 316 -2.49 -8.40 -0.81
CA ILE A 316 -2.04 -9.26 0.30
C ILE A 316 -2.50 -8.58 1.60
N PRO A 317 -3.53 -9.11 2.29
CA PRO A 317 -4.04 -8.49 3.50
C PRO A 317 -3.05 -8.65 4.65
N TYR A 318 -3.02 -7.65 5.51
CA TYR A 318 -2.06 -7.60 6.61
C TYR A 318 -2.66 -8.28 7.84
N CYS A 319 -2.20 -9.50 8.13
CA CYS A 319 -2.63 -10.26 9.31
C CYS A 319 -1.47 -10.70 10.22
N SER A 320 -0.30 -10.08 10.07
CA SER A 320 0.92 -10.44 10.80
C SER A 320 1.35 -9.40 11.84
N SER A 321 0.79 -8.19 11.85
CA SER A 321 1.02 -7.15 12.88
C SER A 321 2.49 -6.77 13.15
N ASP A 322 3.40 -7.07 12.21
CA ASP A 322 4.86 -7.03 12.32
C ASP A 322 5.56 -6.12 11.29
N VAL A 323 4.80 -5.23 10.65
CA VAL A 323 5.28 -4.34 9.56
C VAL A 323 5.91 -5.14 8.40
N TRP A 324 5.40 -6.35 8.15
CA TRP A 324 5.90 -7.29 7.14
C TRP A 324 7.36 -7.74 7.37
N SER A 325 7.84 -7.67 8.61
CA SER A 325 9.22 -8.03 8.97
C SER A 325 9.38 -9.40 9.60
N GLY A 326 8.33 -9.98 10.19
CA GLY A 326 8.44 -11.19 11.00
C GLY A 326 8.77 -12.45 10.19
N ALA A 327 9.60 -13.30 10.79
CA ALA A 327 9.95 -14.64 10.31
C ALA A 327 9.83 -15.71 11.42
N SER A 328 8.88 -15.56 12.35
CA SER A 328 8.63 -16.51 13.44
C SER A 328 7.23 -17.13 13.38
N SER A 329 7.18 -18.46 13.40
CA SER A 329 5.94 -19.21 13.64
C SER A 329 5.50 -19.10 15.09
N LYS A 330 4.20 -19.34 15.35
CA LYS A 330 3.66 -19.50 16.71
C LYS A 330 4.42 -20.61 17.46
N SER A 331 4.75 -20.37 18.73
CA SER A 331 5.47 -21.32 19.59
C SER A 331 4.73 -21.53 20.91
N GLU A 332 5.23 -22.42 21.78
CA GLU A 332 4.69 -22.56 23.15
C GLU A 332 4.93 -21.31 24.02
N THR A 333 5.89 -20.46 23.64
CA THR A 333 6.22 -19.21 24.37
C THR A 333 5.56 -17.97 23.77
N ASN A 334 5.18 -18.01 22.49
CA ASN A 334 4.61 -16.88 21.76
C ASN A 334 3.21 -17.24 21.27
N GLU A 335 2.18 -16.65 21.87
CA GLU A 335 0.78 -16.93 21.53
C GLU A 335 0.39 -16.49 20.10
N TYR A 336 1.16 -15.59 19.49
CA TYR A 336 0.98 -15.11 18.12
C TYR A 336 2.14 -15.51 17.21
N ALA A 337 1.84 -15.81 15.95
CA ALA A 337 2.84 -15.92 14.88
C ALA A 337 3.15 -14.53 14.29
N PHE A 338 4.40 -14.28 13.88
CA PHE A 338 4.81 -13.06 13.19
C PHE A 338 5.57 -13.45 11.92
N MET A 339 4.82 -13.59 10.82
CA MET A 339 5.29 -14.24 9.59
C MET A 339 5.23 -13.34 8.36
N GLY A 340 5.14 -12.02 8.51
CA GLY A 340 4.91 -11.08 7.41
C GLY A 340 5.90 -11.21 6.25
N ALA A 341 7.20 -11.40 6.51
CA ALA A 341 8.19 -11.61 5.46
C ALA A 341 8.00 -12.96 4.75
N LEU A 342 7.62 -14.00 5.50
CA LEU A 342 7.36 -15.35 4.98
C LEU A 342 6.05 -15.40 4.15
N ILE A 343 5.02 -14.64 4.55
CA ILE A 343 3.77 -14.49 3.79
C ILE A 343 4.09 -13.92 2.40
N ILE A 344 4.90 -12.87 2.30
CA ILE A 344 5.28 -12.28 1.01
C ILE A 344 6.01 -13.30 0.14
N GLN A 345 7.02 -14.00 0.70
CA GLN A 345 7.76 -15.03 -0.03
C GLN A 345 6.86 -16.16 -0.54
N GLU A 346 5.91 -16.61 0.28
CA GLU A 346 5.03 -17.72 -0.07
C GLU A 346 3.96 -17.32 -1.09
N VAL A 347 3.44 -16.08 -1.03
CA VAL A 347 2.56 -15.52 -2.07
C VAL A 347 3.30 -15.44 -3.41
N VAL A 348 4.53 -14.91 -3.43
CA VAL A 348 5.36 -14.86 -4.66
C VAL A 348 5.58 -16.27 -5.21
N ARG A 349 5.88 -17.25 -4.35
CA ARG A 349 6.10 -18.66 -4.73
C ARG A 349 4.85 -19.28 -5.37
N GLU A 350 3.66 -19.05 -4.84
CA GLU A 350 2.42 -19.56 -5.43
C GLU A 350 2.04 -18.86 -6.74
N LEU A 351 2.27 -17.54 -6.83
CA LEU A 351 1.95 -16.77 -8.03
C LEU A 351 2.76 -17.18 -9.26
N LEU A 352 3.95 -17.78 -9.07
CA LEU A 352 4.69 -18.43 -10.17
C LEU A 352 3.83 -19.50 -10.86
N GLY A 353 3.12 -20.33 -10.09
CA GLY A 353 2.16 -21.32 -10.61
C GLY A 353 0.89 -20.72 -11.24
N LYS A 354 0.71 -19.40 -11.12
CA LYS A 354 -0.44 -18.62 -11.64
C LYS A 354 -0.05 -17.63 -12.74
N GLY A 355 1.15 -17.76 -13.31
CA GLY A 355 1.61 -17.01 -14.48
C GLY A 355 2.62 -15.89 -14.22
N LEU A 356 3.03 -15.65 -12.96
CA LEU A 356 4.07 -14.67 -12.62
C LEU A 356 5.42 -15.01 -13.31
N THR A 357 5.65 -16.28 -13.64
CA THR A 357 6.78 -16.77 -14.45
C THR A 357 6.93 -16.06 -15.80
N SER A 358 5.85 -15.51 -16.35
CA SER A 358 5.83 -14.78 -17.63
C SER A 358 5.95 -13.25 -17.48
N ALA A 359 6.11 -12.75 -16.25
CA ALA A 359 6.17 -11.34 -15.96
C ALA A 359 7.40 -10.66 -16.58
N LYS A 360 7.24 -9.39 -16.92
CA LYS A 360 8.34 -8.46 -17.26
C LYS A 360 8.65 -7.53 -16.09
N VAL A 361 7.62 -7.15 -15.33
CA VAL A 361 7.72 -6.25 -14.17
C VAL A 361 6.83 -6.78 -13.06
N LEU A 362 7.40 -6.88 -11.85
CA LEU A 362 6.69 -7.08 -10.59
C LEU A 362 6.87 -5.79 -9.77
N LEU A 363 5.78 -5.06 -9.54
CA LEU A 363 5.75 -3.91 -8.65
C LEU A 363 5.23 -4.37 -7.28
N LEU A 364 6.11 -4.39 -6.28
CA LEU A 364 5.72 -4.56 -4.89
C LEU A 364 5.32 -3.17 -4.36
N ALA A 365 4.02 -2.97 -4.15
CA ALA A 365 3.43 -1.75 -3.64
C ALA A 365 2.92 -1.95 -2.21
N GLY A 366 2.69 -0.88 -1.46
CA GLY A 366 2.04 -0.96 -0.16
C GLY A 366 1.83 0.40 0.46
N SER A 367 0.81 0.51 1.33
CA SER A 367 0.47 1.74 2.06
C SER A 367 0.72 1.60 3.56
N SER A 368 1.08 2.69 4.24
CA SER A 368 1.30 2.73 5.70
C SER A 368 2.38 1.71 6.13
N ALA A 369 2.08 0.84 7.10
CA ALA A 369 2.94 -0.29 7.49
C ALA A 369 3.29 -1.22 6.31
N GLY A 370 2.41 -1.34 5.31
CA GLY A 370 2.68 -2.03 4.04
C GLY A 370 3.71 -1.30 3.18
N GLY A 371 3.72 0.04 3.20
CA GLY A 371 4.72 0.87 2.53
C GLY A 371 6.12 0.70 3.12
N THR A 372 6.24 0.65 4.45
CA THR A 372 7.49 0.25 5.13
C THR A 372 7.83 -1.21 4.80
N GLY A 373 6.82 -2.09 4.74
CA GLY A 373 6.95 -3.48 4.31
C GLY A 373 7.56 -3.65 2.92
N VAL A 374 7.25 -2.77 1.96
CA VAL A 374 7.91 -2.73 0.64
C VAL A 374 9.41 -2.51 0.80
N LEU A 375 9.83 -1.51 1.58
CA LEU A 375 11.25 -1.20 1.79
C LEU A 375 12.00 -2.38 2.43
N LEU A 376 11.35 -3.09 3.36
CA LEU A 376 11.91 -4.26 4.05
C LEU A 376 11.94 -5.54 3.22
N ASN A 377 11.20 -5.63 2.10
CA ASN A 377 11.02 -6.89 1.35
C ASN A 377 11.35 -6.80 -0.15
N VAL A 378 11.45 -5.61 -0.76
CA VAL A 378 11.62 -5.49 -2.23
C VAL A 378 12.87 -6.19 -2.76
N ASP A 379 14.00 -6.05 -2.07
CA ASP A 379 15.25 -6.75 -2.46
C ASP A 379 15.15 -8.26 -2.22
N ARG A 380 14.51 -8.69 -1.11
CA ARG A 380 14.28 -10.10 -0.76
C ARG A 380 13.40 -10.82 -1.80
N VAL A 381 12.39 -10.14 -2.35
CA VAL A 381 11.55 -10.67 -3.45
C VAL A 381 12.35 -10.78 -4.76
N ALA A 382 13.26 -9.83 -5.02
CA ALA A 382 14.14 -9.91 -6.19
C ALA A 382 15.17 -11.04 -6.07
N GLU A 383 15.78 -11.20 -4.89
CA GLU A 383 16.70 -12.29 -4.56
C GLU A 383 15.98 -13.65 -4.69
N GLN A 384 14.79 -13.81 -4.11
CA GLN A 384 13.98 -15.03 -4.24
C GLN A 384 13.67 -15.38 -5.71
N LEU A 385 13.32 -14.40 -6.55
CA LEU A 385 13.05 -14.64 -7.97
C LEU A 385 14.31 -14.99 -8.75
N GLU A 386 15.46 -14.39 -8.42
CA GLU A 386 16.77 -14.74 -9.01
C GLU A 386 17.19 -16.16 -8.65
N GLU A 387 17.09 -16.55 -7.37
CA GLU A 387 17.38 -17.90 -6.87
C GLU A 387 16.50 -18.98 -7.51
N LEU A 388 15.21 -18.67 -7.76
CA LEU A 388 14.27 -19.56 -8.43
C LEU A 388 14.42 -19.57 -9.97
N GLY A 389 15.39 -18.84 -10.53
CA GLY A 389 15.71 -18.84 -11.97
C GLY A 389 14.93 -17.83 -12.83
N TYR A 390 14.22 -16.87 -12.21
CA TYR A 390 13.38 -15.86 -12.87
C TYR A 390 14.02 -14.46 -12.93
N SER A 391 15.34 -14.38 -13.10
CA SER A 391 16.13 -13.14 -13.16
C SER A 391 15.73 -12.15 -14.27
N ALA A 392 14.87 -12.55 -15.22
CA ALA A 392 14.28 -11.67 -16.23
C ALA A 392 13.13 -10.78 -15.69
N ILE A 393 12.55 -11.10 -14.53
CA ILE A 393 11.47 -10.33 -13.92
C ILE A 393 12.05 -9.09 -13.22
N GLN A 394 11.70 -7.89 -13.69
CA GLN A 394 12.14 -6.65 -13.05
C GLN A 394 11.30 -6.37 -11.79
N VAL A 395 11.87 -6.61 -10.61
CA VAL A 395 11.27 -6.23 -9.33
C VAL A 395 11.48 -4.75 -9.05
N ARG A 396 10.44 -4.07 -8.57
CA ARG A 396 10.41 -2.63 -8.26
C ARG A 396 9.55 -2.38 -7.02
N GLY A 397 9.83 -1.31 -6.28
CA GLY A 397 9.05 -0.92 -5.09
C GLY A 397 8.20 0.33 -5.29
N LEU A 398 7.01 0.37 -4.67
CA LEU A 398 6.19 1.57 -4.49
C LEU A 398 5.77 1.68 -3.02
N ALA A 399 6.50 2.49 -2.24
CA ALA A 399 6.22 2.69 -0.83
C ALA A 399 5.35 3.94 -0.63
N ASP A 400 4.08 3.76 -0.25
CA ASP A 400 3.15 4.84 0.08
C ASP A 400 3.01 5.00 1.61
N SER A 401 3.18 6.21 2.12
CA SER A 401 2.94 6.59 3.51
C SER A 401 3.70 5.72 4.53
N GLY A 402 4.83 5.15 4.11
CA GLY A 402 5.69 4.23 4.87
C GLY A 402 7.08 4.79 5.18
N TRP A 403 7.31 6.08 4.90
CA TRP A 403 8.57 6.78 5.13
C TRP A 403 8.46 7.64 6.40
N PHE A 404 8.73 7.00 7.53
CA PHE A 404 8.70 7.64 8.86
C PHE A 404 10.06 8.24 9.26
N LEU A 405 10.02 9.16 10.22
CA LEU A 405 11.18 9.71 10.92
C LEU A 405 11.27 9.12 12.33
N ASP A 406 12.50 8.95 12.81
CA ASP A 406 12.84 8.58 14.20
C ASP A 406 13.09 9.82 15.07
N ASN A 407 12.28 10.85 14.85
CA ASN A 407 12.33 12.13 15.52
C ASN A 407 11.87 12.04 16.99
N ARG A 408 12.04 13.15 17.72
CA ARG A 408 11.51 13.29 19.08
C ARG A 408 10.06 13.73 19.02
N GLN A 409 9.19 13.05 19.75
CA GLN A 409 7.80 13.44 19.95
C GLN A 409 7.68 14.90 20.42
N TYR A 410 6.60 15.58 20.02
CA TYR A 410 6.27 16.93 20.47
C TYR A 410 6.04 16.97 21.99
N ARG A 411 5.30 15.99 22.52
CA ARG A 411 5.12 15.74 23.95
C ARG A 411 5.52 14.29 24.23
N ARG A 412 6.57 14.10 25.02
CA ARG A 412 7.03 12.76 25.40
C ARG A 412 5.93 11.99 26.14
N THR A 413 5.68 10.76 25.71
CA THR A 413 4.87 9.76 26.41
C THR A 413 5.74 8.57 26.83
N ASP A 414 5.25 7.80 27.79
CA ASP A 414 5.79 6.46 28.04
C ASP A 414 5.19 5.49 27.03
N CYS A 415 6.02 4.58 26.52
CA CYS A 415 5.60 3.58 25.53
C CYS A 415 4.78 2.47 26.22
N ILE A 416 3.48 2.72 26.37
CA ILE A 416 2.47 1.79 26.89
C ILE A 416 1.61 1.35 25.70
N ASP A 417 0.81 2.27 25.17
CA ASP A 417 -0.06 2.03 24.01
C ASP A 417 0.73 2.04 22.68
N THR A 418 0.28 1.25 21.70
CA THR A 418 0.85 1.22 20.34
C THR A 418 0.85 2.60 19.68
N ILE A 419 -0.26 3.34 19.81
CA ILE A 419 -0.57 4.51 18.97
C ILE A 419 0.28 5.73 19.35
N THR A 420 0.62 5.87 20.63
CA THR A 420 1.36 7.02 21.18
C THR A 420 2.79 6.66 21.60
N CYS A 421 3.25 5.43 21.36
CA CYS A 421 4.64 5.06 21.59
C CYS A 421 5.57 5.73 20.56
N ALA A 422 6.69 6.28 21.01
CA ALA A 422 7.67 6.91 20.15
C ALA A 422 8.20 5.91 19.08
N PRO A 423 8.40 6.34 17.81
CA PRO A 423 8.71 5.44 16.69
C PRO A 423 9.90 4.49 16.96
N THR A 424 10.96 5.02 17.57
CA THR A 424 12.19 4.29 17.89
C THR A 424 11.98 3.17 18.89
N GLU A 425 11.25 3.45 19.97
CA GLU A 425 10.98 2.49 21.04
C GLU A 425 9.99 1.42 20.58
N ALA A 426 8.97 1.81 19.81
CA ALA A 426 7.99 0.92 19.20
C ALA A 426 8.67 -0.16 18.34
N ILE A 427 9.51 0.25 17.39
CA ILE A 427 10.24 -0.68 16.51
C ILE A 427 11.31 -1.47 17.27
N ARG A 428 12.01 -0.86 18.25
CA ARG A 428 13.00 -1.58 19.09
C ARG A 428 12.39 -2.72 19.91
N ARG A 429 11.15 -2.57 20.37
CA ARG A 429 10.38 -3.65 21.00
C ARG A 429 9.87 -4.64 19.95
N GLY A 430 9.23 -4.11 18.91
CA GLY A 430 8.62 -4.89 17.83
C GLY A 430 9.59 -5.88 17.19
N ILE A 431 10.75 -5.42 16.72
CA ILE A 431 11.73 -6.28 16.02
C ILE A 431 12.16 -7.50 16.86
N ARG A 432 12.26 -7.35 18.19
CA ARG A 432 12.57 -8.46 19.10
C ARG A 432 11.38 -9.40 19.30
N TYR A 433 10.19 -8.83 19.46
CA TYR A 433 8.96 -9.59 19.68
C TYR A 433 8.53 -10.40 18.44
N TRP A 434 8.74 -9.84 17.25
CA TRP A 434 8.39 -10.44 15.95
C TRP A 434 9.44 -11.42 15.42
N ASN A 435 10.65 -11.42 15.99
CA ASN A 435 11.86 -11.93 15.35
C ASN A 435 12.02 -11.35 13.93
N GLY A 436 11.97 -10.01 13.85
CA GLY A 436 11.87 -9.26 12.60
C GLY A 436 13.18 -9.25 11.80
N VAL A 437 13.10 -9.55 10.51
CA VAL A 437 14.24 -9.59 9.59
C VAL A 437 14.26 -8.38 8.64
N VAL A 438 15.37 -7.65 8.65
CA VAL A 438 15.62 -6.49 7.78
C VAL A 438 16.55 -6.86 6.61
N PRO A 439 16.57 -6.11 5.50
CA PRO A 439 17.49 -6.40 4.38
C PRO A 439 18.96 -6.38 4.82
N GLU A 440 19.72 -7.38 4.37
CA GLU A 440 21.09 -7.61 4.84
C GLU A 440 22.00 -6.40 4.62
N ARG A 441 21.88 -5.74 3.47
CA ARG A 441 22.66 -4.53 3.14
C ARG A 441 22.46 -3.40 4.13
N CYS A 442 21.26 -3.27 4.69
CA CYS A 442 20.97 -2.31 5.74
C CYS A 442 21.45 -2.82 7.10
N ARG A 443 21.19 -4.10 7.44
CA ARG A 443 21.69 -4.74 8.66
C ARG A 443 23.20 -4.52 8.86
N LEU A 444 24.00 -4.70 7.80
CA LEU A 444 25.46 -4.55 7.81
C LEU A 444 25.95 -3.11 8.04
N GLN A 445 25.09 -2.09 7.98
CA GLN A 445 25.46 -0.70 8.31
C GLN A 445 25.30 -0.38 9.80
N PHE A 446 24.55 -1.20 10.54
CA PHE A 446 24.25 -0.98 11.95
C PHE A 446 24.87 -2.08 12.81
N LYS A 447 24.91 -1.85 14.13
CA LYS A 447 25.38 -2.86 15.08
C LYS A 447 24.27 -3.88 15.33
N GLU A 448 24.65 -5.05 15.80
CA GLU A 448 23.71 -6.05 16.31
C GLU A 448 22.84 -5.44 17.43
N GLY A 449 21.52 -5.62 17.34
CA GLY A 449 20.52 -4.98 18.22
C GLY A 449 20.09 -3.56 17.79
N GLU A 450 20.73 -2.98 16.76
CA GLU A 450 20.40 -1.67 16.18
C GLU A 450 19.70 -1.78 14.81
N GLU A 451 19.21 -2.97 14.42
CA GLU A 451 18.54 -3.23 13.14
C GLU A 451 17.21 -2.48 12.99
N TRP A 452 16.63 -2.00 14.09
CA TRP A 452 15.47 -1.09 14.11
C TRP A 452 15.67 0.15 13.22
N ASN A 453 16.92 0.58 13.00
CA ASN A 453 17.25 1.66 12.07
C ASN A 453 16.74 1.39 10.65
N CYS A 454 16.67 0.13 10.21
CA CYS A 454 16.26 -0.25 8.86
C CYS A 454 14.75 -0.14 8.60
N PHE A 455 13.93 0.17 9.61
CA PHE A 455 12.51 0.48 9.42
C PHE A 455 12.27 1.93 9.00
N PHE A 456 13.29 2.80 9.10
CA PHE A 456 13.17 4.22 8.76
C PHE A 456 13.64 4.46 7.33
N GLY A 457 12.72 4.95 6.48
CA GLY A 457 12.89 4.98 5.02
C GLY A 457 14.20 5.62 4.56
N TYR A 458 14.59 6.74 5.17
CA TYR A 458 15.80 7.47 4.82
C TYR A 458 17.12 6.77 5.18
N LYS A 459 17.09 5.78 6.08
CA LYS A 459 18.26 4.95 6.46
C LYS A 459 18.37 3.70 5.59
N ILE A 460 17.25 3.07 5.27
CA ILE A 460 17.23 1.84 4.45
C ILE A 460 17.35 2.13 2.95
N TYR A 461 16.74 3.19 2.43
CA TYR A 461 16.68 3.50 1.00
C TYR A 461 18.05 3.55 0.30
N PRO A 462 19.13 4.16 0.86
CA PRO A 462 20.45 4.16 0.25
C PRO A 462 21.10 2.78 0.09
N THR A 463 20.54 1.74 0.72
CA THR A 463 21.06 0.37 0.70
C THR A 463 20.36 -0.53 -0.32
N LEU A 464 19.19 -0.13 -0.80
CA LEU A 464 18.33 -0.93 -1.67
C LEU A 464 18.92 -1.09 -3.07
N ARG A 465 18.80 -2.30 -3.62
CA ARG A 465 19.17 -2.63 -5.01
C ARG A 465 18.05 -2.28 -5.98
N CYS A 466 16.81 -2.61 -5.63
CA CYS A 466 15.67 -2.41 -6.50
C CYS A 466 15.30 -0.93 -6.61
N PRO A 467 14.84 -0.46 -7.78
CA PRO A 467 14.32 0.90 -7.89
C PRO A 467 13.02 1.02 -7.09
N VAL A 468 12.95 1.99 -6.18
CA VAL A 468 11.77 2.28 -5.37
C VAL A 468 11.27 3.70 -5.65
N PHE A 469 9.96 3.82 -5.87
CA PHE A 469 9.25 5.10 -5.88
C PHE A 469 8.66 5.35 -4.49
N VAL A 470 8.89 6.54 -3.93
CA VAL A 470 8.40 6.91 -2.59
C VAL A 470 7.23 7.89 -2.70
N VAL A 471 6.06 7.53 -2.17
CA VAL A 471 4.91 8.42 -2.03
C VAL A 471 4.75 8.75 -0.55
N GLN A 472 4.79 10.03 -0.17
CA GLN A 472 4.77 10.39 1.25
C GLN A 472 4.16 11.77 1.49
N TRP A 473 3.10 11.83 2.30
CA TRP A 473 2.56 13.10 2.79
C TRP A 473 3.61 13.82 3.66
N LEU A 474 3.88 15.10 3.40
CA LEU A 474 4.84 15.88 4.20
C LEU A 474 4.39 16.08 5.66
N PHE A 475 3.10 15.89 5.94
CA PHE A 475 2.51 15.97 7.28
C PHE A 475 1.62 14.74 7.50
N ASP A 476 2.20 13.54 7.42
CA ASP A 476 1.48 12.28 7.57
C ASP A 476 0.80 12.14 8.93
N GLU A 477 -0.47 11.71 8.95
CA GLU A 477 -1.25 11.59 10.18
C GLU A 477 -0.71 10.53 11.14
N ALA A 478 -0.20 9.40 10.63
CA ALA A 478 0.36 8.36 11.48
C ALA A 478 1.69 8.83 12.11
N GLN A 479 2.54 9.54 11.36
CA GLN A 479 3.74 10.19 11.88
C GLN A 479 3.40 11.19 13.01
N LEU A 480 2.44 12.08 12.78
CA LEU A 480 1.98 13.04 13.80
C LEU A 480 1.40 12.34 15.04
N THR A 481 0.73 11.21 14.85
CA THR A 481 0.14 10.43 15.94
C THR A 481 1.22 9.80 16.84
N VAL A 482 2.25 9.16 16.27
CA VAL A 482 3.38 8.61 17.04
C VAL A 482 4.27 9.71 17.64
N ASP A 483 4.28 10.91 17.04
CA ASP A 483 4.88 12.12 17.60
C ASP A 483 4.07 12.76 18.73
N ASN A 484 2.93 12.16 19.10
CA ASN A 484 2.00 12.65 20.11
C ASN A 484 1.49 14.08 19.83
N VAL A 485 1.14 14.32 18.56
CA VAL A 485 0.53 15.55 18.05
C VAL A 485 -0.92 15.26 17.66
N HIS A 486 -1.86 15.69 18.51
CA HIS A 486 -3.29 15.57 18.23
C HIS A 486 -3.88 16.88 17.72
N LEU A 487 -4.73 16.80 16.69
CA LEU A 487 -5.41 17.95 16.09
C LEU A 487 -6.90 17.90 16.46
N THR A 488 -7.21 18.30 17.70
CA THR A 488 -8.51 18.11 18.38
C THR A 488 -9.58 19.18 18.08
N GLY A 489 -9.50 19.86 16.93
CA GLY A 489 -10.36 21.00 16.63
C GLY A 489 -10.20 22.20 17.60
N GLN A 490 -9.14 22.24 18.41
CA GLN A 490 -8.75 23.40 19.21
C GLN A 490 -7.61 24.15 18.53
N PRO A 491 -7.50 25.49 18.70
CA PRO A 491 -6.38 26.27 18.16
C PRO A 491 -5.02 25.70 18.56
N VAL A 492 -4.25 25.24 17.57
CA VAL A 492 -2.90 24.69 17.75
C VAL A 492 -1.98 25.76 18.34
N GLN A 493 -1.25 25.36 19.38
CA GLN A 493 -0.32 26.25 20.09
C GLN A 493 0.89 26.57 19.21
N GLU A 494 1.47 27.78 19.34
CA GLU A 494 2.60 28.24 18.51
C GLU A 494 3.78 27.23 18.48
N GLY A 495 4.09 26.58 19.61
CA GLY A 495 5.12 25.54 19.68
C GLY A 495 4.75 24.23 18.96
N GLN A 496 3.47 23.85 18.95
CA GLN A 496 2.96 22.68 18.21
C GLN A 496 2.92 22.98 16.69
N TRP A 497 2.55 24.20 16.31
CA TRP A 497 2.61 24.65 14.92
C TRP A 497 4.05 24.65 14.39
N LEU A 498 5.00 25.22 15.15
CA LEU A 498 6.42 25.20 14.79
C LEU A 498 6.98 23.77 14.67
N TYR A 499 6.53 22.85 15.54
CA TYR A 499 6.88 21.43 15.44
C TYR A 499 6.42 20.83 14.10
N ILE A 500 5.16 21.04 13.71
CA ILE A 500 4.60 20.55 12.45
C ILE A 500 5.35 21.15 11.24
N GLN A 501 5.67 22.44 11.26
CA GLN A 501 6.48 23.08 10.21
C GLN A 501 7.91 22.51 10.12
N ASN A 502 8.51 22.15 11.25
CA ASN A 502 9.83 21.50 11.27
C ASN A 502 9.75 20.06 10.75
N LEU A 503 8.71 19.29 11.11
CA LEU A 503 8.47 17.94 10.59
C LEU A 503 8.43 17.93 9.06
N GLY A 504 7.61 18.79 8.43
CA GLY A 504 7.54 18.88 6.97
C GLY A 504 8.86 19.32 6.32
N ARG A 505 9.69 20.12 7.00
CA ARG A 505 11.04 20.49 6.54
C ARG A 505 11.99 19.30 6.63
N GLU A 506 11.98 18.56 7.73
CA GLU A 506 12.82 17.38 7.94
C GLU A 506 12.47 16.26 6.95
N LEU A 507 11.18 15.95 6.79
CA LEU A 507 10.73 14.93 5.84
C LEU A 507 11.16 15.29 4.40
N ARG A 508 10.93 16.53 3.96
CA ARG A 508 11.42 17.02 2.66
C ARG A 508 12.93 16.91 2.51
N ASN A 509 13.70 17.20 3.56
CA ASN A 509 15.16 17.07 3.51
C ASN A 509 15.58 15.61 3.32
N THR A 510 14.92 14.65 3.97
CA THR A 510 15.22 13.21 3.77
C THR A 510 14.88 12.71 2.36
N LEU A 511 13.89 13.31 1.71
CA LEU A 511 13.46 12.93 0.35
C LEU A 511 14.29 13.60 -0.76
N LYS A 512 15.20 14.53 -0.43
CA LYS A 512 15.96 15.33 -1.40
C LYS A 512 16.79 14.49 -2.38
N ASP A 513 17.43 13.43 -1.88
CA ASP A 513 18.32 12.56 -2.67
C ASP A 513 17.60 11.26 -3.11
N VAL A 514 16.28 11.15 -2.90
CA VAL A 514 15.42 10.06 -3.39
C VAL A 514 15.15 10.27 -4.88
N SER A 515 15.54 9.30 -5.71
CA SER A 515 15.56 9.45 -7.17
C SER A 515 14.18 9.51 -7.82
N ALA A 516 13.16 8.89 -7.20
CA ALA A 516 11.77 8.96 -7.64
C ALA A 516 10.84 9.11 -6.42
N SER A 517 10.14 10.25 -6.34
CA SER A 517 9.32 10.61 -5.19
C SER A 517 8.11 11.47 -5.56
N PHE A 518 7.04 11.34 -4.78
CA PHE A 518 5.85 12.19 -4.82
C PHE A 518 5.45 12.57 -3.39
N ALA A 519 5.71 13.81 -3.00
CA ALA A 519 5.54 14.29 -1.63
C ALA A 519 4.79 15.62 -1.56
N PRO A 520 3.44 15.55 -1.63
CA PRO A 520 2.56 16.70 -1.48
C PRO A 520 2.47 17.21 -0.03
N ALA A 521 2.26 18.51 0.12
CA ALA A 521 2.20 19.22 1.39
C ALA A 521 0.79 19.20 2.04
N CYS A 522 0.27 17.99 2.28
CA CYS A 522 -1.05 17.78 2.89
C CYS A 522 -0.95 17.08 4.25
N LEU A 523 -1.96 17.30 5.10
CA LEU A 523 -2.27 16.43 6.23
C LEU A 523 -3.22 15.33 5.73
N SER A 524 -2.74 14.08 5.70
CA SER A 524 -3.47 12.89 5.23
C SER A 524 -2.65 11.63 5.57
N HIS A 525 -3.22 10.45 5.34
CA HIS A 525 -2.51 9.17 5.42
C HIS A 525 -3.01 8.20 4.34
N GLU A 526 -2.07 7.52 3.65
CA GLU A 526 -2.31 6.65 2.49
C GLU A 526 -2.92 7.36 1.26
N ILE A 527 -2.59 6.89 0.05
CA ILE A 527 -3.21 7.40 -1.18
C ILE A 527 -3.40 6.35 -2.27
N ILE A 528 -2.48 5.39 -2.48
CA ILE A 528 -2.45 4.65 -3.76
C ILE A 528 -3.64 3.71 -4.01
N ILE A 529 -4.38 3.32 -2.96
CA ILE A 529 -5.61 2.51 -3.08
C ILE A 529 -6.90 3.32 -2.87
N ARG A 530 -6.83 4.65 -2.79
CA ARG A 530 -8.01 5.53 -2.69
C ARG A 530 -8.53 5.86 -4.09
N ASN A 531 -9.84 5.91 -4.27
CA ASN A 531 -10.45 6.18 -5.58
C ASN A 531 -10.05 7.56 -6.15
N HIS A 532 -9.83 8.55 -5.29
CA HIS A 532 -9.43 9.92 -5.64
C HIS A 532 -7.89 10.13 -5.71
N TRP A 533 -7.10 9.05 -5.84
CA TRP A 533 -5.62 9.15 -5.93
C TRP A 533 -5.12 9.84 -7.21
N THR A 534 -5.99 9.97 -8.21
CA THR A 534 -5.80 10.72 -9.46
C THR A 534 -5.70 12.24 -9.25
N ASP A 535 -6.34 12.75 -8.20
CA ASP A 535 -6.70 14.17 -8.09
C ASP A 535 -5.56 14.99 -7.48
N ILE A 536 -4.72 14.33 -6.66
CA ILE A 536 -3.57 14.93 -5.99
C ILE A 536 -2.48 15.24 -7.01
N GLN A 537 -1.99 16.48 -7.01
CA GLN A 537 -0.96 16.96 -7.93
C GLN A 537 0.15 17.69 -7.20
N VAL A 538 1.40 17.44 -7.59
CA VAL A 538 2.54 18.26 -7.20
C VAL A 538 3.10 18.91 -8.45
N LYS A 539 3.23 20.24 -8.45
CA LYS A 539 3.72 21.03 -9.60
C LYS A 539 2.95 20.71 -10.90
N GLY A 540 1.63 20.55 -10.82
CA GLY A 540 0.75 20.23 -11.96
C GLY A 540 0.90 18.81 -12.53
N THR A 541 1.57 17.90 -11.81
CA THR A 541 1.69 16.49 -12.19
C THR A 541 0.99 15.62 -11.16
N SER A 542 0.06 14.76 -11.59
CA SER A 542 -0.62 13.80 -10.70
C SER A 542 0.23 12.58 -10.39
N LEU A 543 -0.07 11.88 -9.30
CA LEU A 543 0.65 10.67 -8.88
C LEU A 543 0.63 9.55 -9.96
N PRO A 544 -0.50 9.19 -10.60
CA PRO A 544 -0.49 8.20 -11.69
C PRO A 544 0.44 8.61 -12.85
N ARG A 545 0.47 9.90 -13.21
CA ARG A 545 1.36 10.43 -14.25
C ARG A 545 2.83 10.31 -13.83
N ALA A 546 3.17 10.62 -12.58
CA ALA A 546 4.54 10.48 -12.06
C ALA A 546 5.03 9.02 -12.11
N LEU A 547 4.17 8.06 -11.74
CA LEU A 547 4.46 6.62 -11.83
C LEU A 547 4.66 6.16 -13.28
N HIS A 548 3.88 6.67 -14.23
CA HIS A 548 4.08 6.42 -15.66
C HIS A 548 5.41 6.98 -16.17
N CYS A 549 5.78 8.19 -15.76
CA CYS A 549 7.09 8.78 -16.08
C CYS A 549 8.25 7.94 -15.53
N TRP A 550 8.10 7.38 -14.33
CA TRP A 550 9.09 6.52 -13.71
C TRP A 550 9.24 5.18 -14.45
N ASP A 551 8.14 4.50 -14.79
CA ASP A 551 8.15 3.28 -15.60
C ASP A 551 8.87 3.50 -16.94
N ARG A 552 8.59 4.63 -17.61
CA ARG A 552 9.29 5.05 -18.82
C ARG A 552 10.79 5.28 -18.59
N SER A 553 11.19 5.98 -17.53
CA SER A 553 12.61 6.22 -17.24
C SER A 553 13.40 4.92 -17.04
N LEU A 554 12.79 3.91 -16.39
CA LEU A 554 13.41 2.60 -16.20
C LEU A 554 13.47 1.79 -17.51
N HIS A 555 12.54 2.01 -18.44
CA HIS A 555 12.60 1.41 -19.78
C HIS A 555 13.66 2.05 -20.69
N GLU A 556 13.91 3.35 -20.60
CA GLU A 556 14.92 4.05 -21.42
C GLU A 556 16.35 3.87 -20.89
N SER A 557 16.54 3.85 -19.56
CA SER A 557 17.83 3.54 -18.92
C SER A 557 18.35 2.15 -19.32
N ASN A 558 17.47 1.15 -19.36
CA ASN A 558 17.78 -0.21 -19.81
C ASN A 558 18.16 -0.34 -21.30
N LYS A 559 17.88 0.69 -22.13
CA LYS A 559 18.24 0.68 -23.56
C LYS A 559 19.52 1.45 -23.86
N ASN A 560 19.69 2.62 -23.25
CA ASN A 560 20.73 3.59 -23.68
C ASN A 560 21.75 3.98 -22.59
N GLY A 561 21.65 3.49 -21.35
CA GLY A 561 22.65 3.65 -20.28
C GLY A 561 22.86 5.06 -19.70
N LYS A 562 22.57 6.12 -20.47
CA LYS A 562 22.57 7.54 -20.08
C LYS A 562 21.49 8.30 -20.87
N ALA A 563 20.22 7.92 -20.70
CA ALA A 563 19.11 8.70 -21.26
C ALA A 563 18.99 10.05 -20.52
N PRO A 564 18.84 11.19 -21.23
CA PRO A 564 18.55 12.47 -20.58
C PRO A 564 17.16 12.45 -19.92
N PRO A 565 16.88 13.33 -18.94
CA PRO A 565 15.58 13.39 -18.28
C PRO A 565 14.41 13.55 -19.27
N LEU A 566 13.36 12.75 -19.10
CA LEU A 566 12.16 12.79 -19.93
C LEU A 566 11.52 14.19 -19.89
N LYS A 567 11.62 14.92 -21.00
CA LYS A 567 11.06 16.28 -21.13
C LYS A 567 9.55 16.27 -20.87
N GLY A 568 9.10 16.97 -19.83
CA GLY A 568 7.69 17.01 -19.43
C GLY A 568 7.19 15.78 -18.66
N CYS A 569 8.09 14.92 -18.17
CA CYS A 569 7.77 13.74 -17.37
C CYS A 569 8.59 13.68 -16.06
N PRO A 570 8.28 14.56 -15.07
CA PRO A 570 9.01 14.60 -13.82
C PRO A 570 8.69 13.39 -12.92
N ILE A 571 9.71 12.90 -12.21
CA ILE A 571 9.62 11.75 -11.28
C ILE A 571 10.01 12.09 -9.84
N HIS A 572 10.56 13.28 -9.59
CA HIS A 572 10.93 13.78 -8.26
C HIS A 572 10.10 15.04 -7.97
N LEU A 573 9.02 14.85 -7.20
CA LEU A 573 7.91 15.78 -7.08
C LEU A 573 7.59 16.04 -5.61
N ILE A 574 8.39 16.90 -4.98
CA ILE A 574 8.19 17.33 -3.59
C ILE A 574 7.67 18.77 -3.55
N ASP A 575 6.69 19.06 -2.69
CA ASP A 575 6.19 20.41 -2.45
C ASP A 575 7.16 21.26 -1.61
N ASN A 576 7.17 22.56 -1.89
CA ASN A 576 8.06 23.52 -1.24
C ASN A 576 7.39 24.35 -0.14
N CYS A 577 6.05 24.41 -0.09
CA CYS A 577 5.34 25.23 0.89
C CYS A 577 5.39 24.59 2.30
N PRO A 578 5.53 25.38 3.38
CA PRO A 578 5.96 24.87 4.69
C PRO A 578 4.83 24.58 5.70
N TRP A 579 3.56 24.54 5.29
CA TRP A 579 2.43 24.22 6.17
C TRP A 579 1.48 23.17 5.56
N PRO A 580 0.72 22.40 6.37
CA PRO A 580 -0.22 21.42 5.84
C PRO A 580 -1.35 22.09 5.06
N HIS A 581 -1.81 21.44 3.99
CA HIS A 581 -2.86 21.93 3.08
C HIS A 581 -2.51 23.23 2.35
N CYS A 582 -1.22 23.53 2.18
CA CYS A 582 -0.77 24.59 1.28
C CYS A 582 -0.88 24.21 -0.21
N ASN A 583 -1.06 22.93 -0.52
CA ASN A 583 -1.33 22.44 -1.87
C ASN A 583 -2.85 22.39 -2.11
N PRO A 584 -3.39 23.06 -3.14
CA PRO A 584 -4.84 23.14 -3.37
C PRO A 584 -5.47 21.82 -3.85
N SER A 585 -4.67 20.84 -4.25
CA SER A 585 -5.13 19.50 -4.65
C SER A 585 -5.16 18.49 -3.50
N CYS A 586 -4.89 18.92 -2.26
CA CYS A 586 -4.98 18.05 -1.10
C CYS A 586 -6.39 17.44 -0.92
N PRO A 587 -6.51 16.22 -0.33
CA PRO A 587 -7.81 15.62 -0.04
C PRO A 587 -8.60 16.46 0.97
N THR A 588 -9.92 16.27 1.01
CA THR A 588 -10.78 16.94 2.00
C THR A 588 -10.32 16.61 3.41
N ILE A 589 -10.21 17.66 4.23
CA ILE A 589 -9.70 17.58 5.59
C ILE A 589 -10.76 16.90 6.45
N ARG A 590 -10.37 15.93 7.28
CA ARG A 590 -11.27 15.28 8.22
C ARG A 590 -10.76 15.43 9.63
N ASP A 591 -11.67 15.67 10.56
CA ASP A 591 -11.34 15.72 11.98
C ASP A 591 -10.97 14.32 12.48
N GLN A 592 -9.84 14.21 13.19
CA GLN A 592 -9.23 12.93 13.56
C GLN A 592 -10.09 12.10 14.53
N PHE A 593 -11.04 12.71 15.24
CA PHE A 593 -11.86 12.06 16.26
C PHE A 593 -13.28 11.76 15.78
N THR A 594 -13.87 12.67 15.01
CA THR A 594 -15.26 12.60 14.55
C THR A 594 -15.40 12.13 13.10
N GLY A 595 -14.31 12.17 12.32
CA GLY A 595 -14.31 11.87 10.89
C GLY A 595 -15.07 12.88 10.02
N GLN A 596 -15.57 13.97 10.60
CA GLN A 596 -16.34 14.99 9.88
C GLN A 596 -15.43 15.83 8.98
N GLU A 597 -15.94 16.22 7.81
CA GLU A 597 -15.20 17.06 6.88
C GLU A 597 -15.13 18.50 7.37
N MET A 598 -13.91 19.05 7.38
CA MET A 598 -13.62 20.44 7.70
C MET A 598 -13.23 21.18 6.44
N ASN A 599 -13.74 22.40 6.26
CA ASN A 599 -13.24 23.26 5.19
C ASN A 599 -11.84 23.81 5.52
N ILE A 600 -11.10 24.23 4.49
CA ILE A 600 -9.71 24.68 4.66
C ILE A 600 -9.56 25.89 5.59
N ILE A 601 -10.56 26.77 5.67
CA ILE A 601 -10.55 27.95 6.55
C ILE A 601 -10.72 27.52 8.02
N GLN A 602 -11.67 26.62 8.29
CA GLN A 602 -11.85 26.01 9.61
C GLN A 602 -10.57 25.31 10.05
N PHE A 603 -9.99 24.46 9.19
CA PHE A 603 -8.72 23.79 9.48
C PHE A 603 -7.60 24.78 9.78
N LEU A 604 -7.37 25.80 8.95
CA LEU A 604 -6.32 26.78 9.19
C LEU A 604 -6.54 27.52 10.52
N MET A 605 -7.77 27.94 10.83
CA MET A 605 -8.10 28.53 12.13
C MET A 605 -7.84 27.55 13.29
N HIS A 606 -8.18 26.26 13.14
CA HIS A 606 -7.82 25.22 14.09
C HIS A 606 -6.31 25.01 14.20
N MET A 607 -5.54 25.18 13.12
CA MET A 607 -4.07 25.13 13.13
C MET A 607 -3.40 26.38 13.71
N GLY A 608 -4.16 27.27 14.36
CA GLY A 608 -3.63 28.50 14.95
C GLY A 608 -3.23 29.55 13.91
N PHE A 609 -3.72 29.43 12.67
CA PHE A 609 -3.48 30.40 11.60
C PHE A 609 -4.28 31.68 11.90
N ASP A 610 -3.60 32.63 12.55
CA ASP A 610 -4.08 33.99 12.66
C ASP A 610 -3.96 34.67 11.29
N VAL A 611 -5.11 34.74 10.59
CA VAL A 611 -5.25 35.39 9.29
C VAL A 611 -4.75 36.84 9.33
N GLN A 612 -5.00 37.58 10.41
CA GLN A 612 -4.54 38.98 10.48
C GLN A 612 -3.02 39.05 10.62
N LYS A 613 -2.43 38.26 11.52
CA LYS A 613 -0.97 38.21 11.72
C LYS A 613 -0.24 37.75 10.44
N MET A 614 -0.76 36.74 9.74
CA MET A 614 -0.23 36.28 8.45
C MET A 614 -0.40 37.31 7.33
N ALA A 615 -1.57 37.92 7.20
CA ALA A 615 -1.81 38.94 6.18
C ALA A 615 -0.90 40.15 6.39
N GLN A 616 -0.75 40.61 7.63
CA GLN A 616 0.15 41.69 8.02
C GLN A 616 1.64 41.35 7.77
N GLN A 617 2.06 40.10 7.98
CA GLN A 617 3.41 39.63 7.64
C GLN A 617 3.66 39.56 6.12
N GLN A 618 2.63 39.26 5.32
CA GLN A 618 2.71 39.17 3.85
C GLN A 618 2.41 40.50 3.14
N GLY A 619 2.06 41.57 3.87
CA GLY A 619 1.63 42.84 3.27
C GLY A 619 0.30 42.75 2.50
N LEU A 620 -0.56 41.80 2.88
CA LEU A 620 -1.86 41.53 2.28
C LEU A 620 -2.99 42.01 3.20
N GLU A 621 -4.16 42.28 2.61
CA GLU A 621 -5.41 42.41 3.36
C GLU A 621 -5.87 41.03 3.86
N PRO A 622 -6.38 40.88 5.10
CA PRO A 622 -6.88 39.60 5.62
C PRO A 622 -7.95 38.94 4.73
N SER A 623 -8.82 39.76 4.13
CA SER A 623 -9.84 39.31 3.18
C SER A 623 -9.26 38.79 1.87
N LYS A 624 -8.15 39.37 1.39
CA LYS A 624 -7.43 38.93 0.19
C LYS A 624 -6.67 37.62 0.45
N LEU A 625 -6.06 37.48 1.63
CA LEU A 625 -5.43 36.24 2.06
C LEU A 625 -6.47 35.10 2.19
N LEU A 626 -7.62 35.36 2.84
CA LEU A 626 -8.75 34.42 2.88
C LEU A 626 -9.26 34.04 1.48
N GLY A 627 -9.34 35.02 0.56
CA GLY A 627 -9.67 34.79 -0.84
C GLY A 627 -8.75 33.75 -1.48
N MET A 628 -7.43 33.98 -1.44
CA MET A 628 -6.41 33.07 -1.99
C MET A 628 -6.47 31.67 -1.36
N LEU A 629 -6.64 31.60 -0.04
CA LEU A 629 -6.78 30.32 0.70
C LEU A 629 -8.07 29.56 0.34
N SER A 630 -9.12 30.28 -0.07
CA SER A 630 -10.40 29.67 -0.50
C SER A 630 -10.44 29.30 -1.99
N SER A 631 -9.66 29.96 -2.84
CA SER A 631 -9.62 29.72 -4.29
C SER A 631 -8.47 28.84 -4.75
N GLY A 632 -7.54 28.48 -3.85
CA GLY A 632 -6.38 27.65 -4.17
C GLY A 632 -5.42 28.29 -5.18
N SER A 633 -5.31 29.63 -5.16
CA SER A 633 -4.59 30.46 -6.15
C SER A 633 -3.51 31.34 -5.52
#